data_AF-A0A165XJZ1-F1
#
_entry.id   AF-A0A165XJZ1-F1
#
_cell.length_a   1.000
_cell.length_b   1.000
_cell.length_c   1.000
_cell.angle_alpha   90.00
_cell.angle_beta   90.00
_cell.angle_gamma   90.00
#
_symmetry.space_group_name_H-M   'P 1'
#
loop_
_entity.id
_entity.type
_entity.pdbx_description
1 polymer ?
#
loop_
_entity_poly.entity_id
_entity_poly.type
_entity_poly.pdbx_seq_one_letter_code
_entity_poly.pdbx_strand_id
1 'polypeptide(L)'
;MHGTSTRIDGVKRRTGDTREPILRSRSSKRRDSGVLLKKTRITRMIFLLIVLIFASALSWIDYRLHARLPFGVPTAFRSSATVLHDLARRLPAWLLPASFEVSHPVSDEPRELRDLATLHSGASIVMPLTTATYRIVEPWSAHYYRKAFESIFQPDFSLSGSPNSTISINTSANTCWPFIGVHGTVVIRLSEPRQIVSASVVFTSSRRLHAQVGVPKGFRLWGLISDSRRGLLPSSCLTPSGLFAPNLVPLLDEQVGNVTPVLLSEWSDETASSSETIIPPSPCAVPLDLVVFELRGSRHDTPFTCINRLELLATPIDRLTDNTHHNARMSSISARNDSARGYLRPLRTGDFAQQNEVPLHLTRADYHVGRGEHVCINSIQVRADDSKFFVGACHAVISWDSVTNTATIKDRSMKGTWVNGVQLPVHGVSELPENAVIWLGPMDHDLSCGLVFEGALSRIYRKQIAPLLRNYPQGFDVQPVNITVHSAGPSHFVIGE
;
A
#
# COMPACT_ATOMS: atom_id res chain seq x y z
N MET A 1 -81.86 -28.11 -28.06
CA MET A 1 -81.79 -28.37 -29.51
C MET A 1 -80.50 -27.75 -30.05
N HIS A 2 -79.65 -28.59 -30.68
CA HIS A 2 -78.45 -28.35 -31.53
C HIS A 2 -77.37 -27.34 -31.04
N GLY A 3 -76.07 -27.69 -30.91
CA GLY A 3 -75.16 -28.47 -31.76
C GLY A 3 -74.40 -27.48 -32.66
N THR A 4 -73.08 -27.27 -32.58
CA THR A 4 -71.94 -28.05 -33.15
C THR A 4 -70.61 -27.44 -32.61
N SER A 5 -69.62 -28.20 -32.14
CA SER A 5 -68.62 -29.06 -32.82
C SER A 5 -67.57 -28.32 -33.66
N THR A 6 -66.32 -28.29 -33.19
CA THR A 6 -65.17 -28.76 -34.00
C THR A 6 -64.01 -29.17 -33.09
N ARG A 7 -63.36 -30.25 -33.53
CA ARG A 7 -62.40 -31.14 -32.89
C ARG A 7 -61.12 -31.07 -33.70
N ILE A 8 -59.94 -31.00 -33.07
CA ILE A 8 -58.68 -31.50 -33.66
C ILE A 8 -57.87 -32.20 -32.55
N ASP A 9 -57.79 -33.53 -32.68
CA ASP A 9 -56.82 -34.43 -32.04
C ASP A 9 -55.42 -34.11 -32.63
N GLY A 10 -54.33 -33.99 -31.87
CA GLY A 10 -53.58 -35.10 -31.27
C GLY A 10 -52.12 -35.05 -31.76
N VAL A 11 -51.18 -35.67 -31.01
CA VAL A 11 -49.92 -36.34 -31.45
C VAL A 11 -48.84 -36.28 -30.36
N LYS A 12 -48.78 -37.41 -29.61
CA LYS A 12 -47.60 -38.29 -29.43
C LYS A 12 -46.35 -37.74 -28.70
N ARG A 13 -46.31 -38.03 -27.38
CA ARG A 13 -45.07 -38.13 -26.58
C ARG A 13 -44.23 -39.31 -27.06
N ARG A 14 -42.94 -39.08 -27.29
CA ARG A 14 -41.91 -40.12 -27.44
C ARG A 14 -40.84 -39.91 -26.36
N THR A 15 -40.63 -40.97 -25.59
CA THR A 15 -39.52 -41.20 -24.68
C THR A 15 -38.20 -41.32 -25.45
N GLY A 16 -37.13 -40.77 -24.88
CA GLY A 16 -35.81 -40.75 -25.49
C GLY A 16 -34.72 -40.65 -24.42
N ASP A 17 -34.33 -41.82 -23.95
CA ASP A 17 -33.12 -42.17 -23.19
C ASP A 17 -31.89 -41.38 -23.65
N THR A 18 -31.13 -40.77 -22.74
CA THR A 18 -29.81 -40.20 -23.07
C THR A 18 -28.75 -40.64 -22.07
N ARG A 19 -27.78 -41.34 -22.65
CA ARG A 19 -26.64 -42.03 -22.04
C ARG A 19 -25.62 -41.08 -21.41
N GLU A 20 -24.97 -41.58 -20.38
CA GLU A 20 -23.73 -41.07 -19.78
C GLU A 20 -22.59 -40.86 -20.80
N PRO A 21 -21.71 -39.87 -20.60
CA PRO A 21 -20.42 -39.83 -21.25
C PRO A 21 -19.30 -40.28 -20.30
N ILE A 22 -18.71 -41.38 -20.74
CA ILE A 22 -17.40 -41.98 -20.44
C ILE A 22 -16.29 -40.95 -20.14
N LEU A 23 -15.64 -41.16 -18.99
CA LEU A 23 -14.35 -40.59 -18.58
C LEU A 23 -13.25 -40.93 -19.60
N ARG A 24 -12.64 -39.91 -20.21
CA ARG A 24 -11.36 -40.03 -20.95
C ARG A 24 -10.26 -39.30 -20.19
N SER A 25 -9.32 -40.09 -19.67
CA SER A 25 -8.07 -39.62 -19.09
C SER A 25 -7.21 -38.90 -20.15
N ARG A 26 -6.73 -37.69 -19.83
CA ARG A 26 -5.77 -36.97 -20.66
C ARG A 26 -4.40 -36.99 -20.00
N SER A 27 -3.55 -37.75 -20.67
CA SER A 27 -2.11 -37.88 -20.55
C SER A 27 -1.35 -36.54 -20.41
N SER A 28 -0.44 -36.57 -19.44
CA SER A 28 0.67 -35.65 -19.17
C SER A 28 1.46 -35.25 -20.43
N LYS A 29 1.56 -33.95 -20.70
CA LYS A 29 2.51 -33.38 -21.67
C LYS A 29 3.43 -32.39 -20.95
N ARG A 30 4.47 -32.95 -20.33
CA ARG A 30 5.56 -32.24 -19.65
C ARG A 30 6.79 -32.22 -20.57
N ARG A 31 6.84 -31.27 -21.51
CA ARG A 31 8.02 -30.88 -22.32
C ARG A 31 7.69 -29.52 -22.90
N ASP A 32 8.36 -28.46 -22.45
CA ASP A 32 8.63 -27.21 -23.21
C ASP A 32 9.35 -26.10 -22.41
N SER A 33 9.75 -26.32 -21.16
CA SER A 33 10.49 -25.31 -20.37
C SER A 33 11.95 -25.09 -20.78
N GLY A 34 12.56 -26.00 -21.57
CA GLY A 34 13.96 -25.90 -21.99
C GLY A 34 14.23 -24.97 -23.18
N VAL A 35 13.21 -24.65 -23.97
CA VAL A 35 13.36 -23.83 -25.20
C VAL A 35 13.31 -22.33 -24.87
N LEU A 36 12.59 -21.94 -23.82
CA LEU A 36 12.45 -20.53 -23.44
C LEU A 36 13.74 -19.92 -22.86
N LEU A 37 14.54 -20.70 -22.12
CA LEU A 37 15.80 -20.26 -21.49
C LEU A 37 16.95 -20.07 -22.49
N LYS A 38 16.97 -20.80 -23.61
CA LYS A 38 17.99 -20.60 -24.65
C LYS A 38 17.73 -19.33 -25.47
N LYS A 39 16.45 -18.99 -25.68
CA LYS A 39 16.05 -17.83 -26.48
C LYS A 39 16.45 -16.52 -25.79
N THR A 40 16.31 -16.43 -24.46
CA THR A 40 16.69 -15.25 -23.67
C THR A 40 18.20 -14.98 -23.63
N ARG A 41 19.04 -16.02 -23.64
CA ARG A 41 20.52 -15.84 -23.71
C ARG A 41 20.99 -15.29 -25.05
N ILE A 42 20.41 -15.77 -26.16
CA ILE A 42 20.77 -15.31 -27.51
C ILE A 42 20.36 -13.84 -27.70
N THR A 43 19.16 -13.45 -27.25
CA THR A 43 18.71 -12.05 -27.35
C THR A 43 19.62 -11.10 -26.55
N ARG A 44 20.10 -11.51 -25.37
CA ARG A 44 21.05 -10.72 -24.57
C ARG A 44 22.41 -10.55 -25.24
N MET A 45 22.94 -11.60 -25.89
CA MET A 45 24.20 -11.50 -26.64
C MET A 45 24.08 -10.59 -27.87
N ILE A 46 22.99 -10.68 -28.63
CA ILE A 46 22.77 -9.82 -29.79
C ILE A 46 22.66 -8.35 -29.37
N PHE A 47 21.94 -8.07 -28.29
CA PHE A 47 21.83 -6.71 -27.76
C PHE A 47 23.20 -6.14 -27.34
N LEU A 48 24.03 -6.93 -26.65
CA LEU A 48 25.39 -6.53 -26.27
C LEU A 48 26.28 -6.25 -27.49
N LEU A 49 26.16 -7.06 -28.55
CA LEU A 49 26.89 -6.84 -29.79
C LEU A 49 26.50 -5.51 -30.45
N ILE A 50 25.20 -5.19 -30.49
CA ILE A 50 24.69 -3.91 -31.03
C ILE A 50 25.23 -2.73 -30.22
N VAL A 51 25.22 -2.81 -28.88
CA VAL A 51 25.76 -1.76 -28.00
C VAL A 51 27.26 -1.56 -28.24
N LEU A 52 28.03 -2.64 -28.39
CA LEU A 52 29.47 -2.56 -28.70
C LEU A 52 29.74 -1.93 -30.07
N ILE A 53 28.96 -2.28 -31.09
CA ILE A 53 29.07 -1.68 -32.43
C ILE A 53 28.76 -0.18 -32.36
N PHE A 54 27.70 0.21 -31.64
CA PHE A 54 27.30 1.60 -31.51
C PHE A 54 28.34 2.43 -30.73
N ALA A 55 28.89 1.88 -29.64
CA ALA A 55 29.96 2.52 -28.88
C ALA A 55 31.24 2.67 -29.71
N SER A 56 31.58 1.66 -30.52
CA SER A 56 32.74 1.72 -31.43
C SER A 56 32.54 2.76 -32.53
N ALA A 57 31.33 2.86 -33.08
CA ALA A 57 30.98 3.87 -34.08
C ALA A 57 31.05 5.29 -33.51
N LEU A 58 30.51 5.51 -32.30
CA LEU A 58 30.59 6.81 -31.62
C LEU A 58 32.04 7.21 -31.30
N SER A 59 32.86 6.26 -30.82
CA SER A 59 34.29 6.49 -30.58
C SER A 59 35.04 6.85 -31.88
N TRP A 60 34.72 6.17 -32.99
CA TRP A 60 35.31 6.47 -34.30
C TRP A 60 34.88 7.85 -34.84
N ILE A 61 33.62 8.22 -34.63
CA ILE A 61 33.09 9.54 -34.98
C ILE A 61 33.82 10.63 -34.17
N ASP A 62 33.96 10.46 -32.86
CA ASP A 62 34.66 11.40 -31.99
C ASP A 62 36.15 11.56 -32.37
N TYR A 63 36.83 10.44 -32.67
CA TYR A 63 38.20 10.44 -33.19
C TYR A 63 38.33 11.22 -34.50
N ARG A 64 37.38 11.04 -35.44
CA ARG A 64 37.39 11.77 -36.72
C ARG A 64 37.06 13.26 -36.56
N LEU A 65 36.18 13.61 -35.62
CA LEU A 65 35.85 15.00 -35.30
C LEU A 65 37.05 15.72 -34.68
N HIS A 66 37.79 15.05 -33.79
CA HIS A 66 39.03 15.58 -33.21
C HIS A 66 40.17 15.73 -34.23
N ALA A 67 40.26 14.84 -35.22
CA ALA A 67 41.29 14.91 -36.26
C ALA A 67 41.09 16.03 -37.30
N ARG A 68 39.94 16.72 -37.31
CA ARG A 68 39.58 17.68 -38.37
C ARG A 68 39.23 19.09 -37.91
N LEU A 69 39.18 19.38 -36.61
CA LEU A 69 38.81 20.71 -36.11
C LEU A 69 39.91 21.29 -35.22
N PRO A 70 40.66 22.31 -35.69
CA PRO A 70 41.52 23.08 -34.82
C PRO A 70 40.66 23.99 -33.92
N PHE A 71 40.76 23.74 -32.60
CA PHE A 71 40.37 24.61 -31.49
C PHE A 71 38.92 25.14 -31.44
N GLY A 72 38.14 24.58 -30.51
CA GLY A 72 37.03 25.30 -29.86
C GLY A 72 35.65 24.64 -29.97
N VAL A 73 35.43 23.51 -29.29
CA VAL A 73 34.07 22.95 -29.08
C VAL A 73 33.91 22.55 -27.59
N PRO A 74 32.71 22.69 -26.99
CA PRO A 74 32.53 22.94 -25.55
C PRO A 74 32.77 21.74 -24.63
N THR A 75 33.14 22.07 -23.40
CA THR A 75 33.36 21.20 -22.23
C THR A 75 32.27 20.18 -21.93
N ALA A 76 31.05 20.36 -22.45
CA ALA A 76 29.92 19.45 -22.25
C ALA A 76 30.06 18.07 -22.95
N PHE A 77 30.83 17.98 -24.03
CA PHE A 77 31.08 16.68 -24.69
C PHE A 77 32.14 15.85 -23.94
N ARG A 78 33.10 16.54 -23.30
CA ARG A 78 34.22 15.92 -22.59
C ARG A 78 33.76 15.16 -21.34
N SER A 79 32.76 15.68 -20.62
CA SER A 79 32.18 15.01 -19.45
C SER A 79 31.43 13.73 -19.80
N SER A 80 30.77 13.69 -20.96
CA SER A 80 30.00 12.53 -21.41
C SER A 80 30.89 11.36 -21.85
N ALA A 81 32.00 11.67 -22.52
CA ALA A 81 32.99 10.66 -22.94
C ALA A 81 33.73 10.03 -21.76
N THR A 82 34.06 10.80 -20.72
CA THR A 82 34.70 10.27 -19.50
C THR A 82 33.78 9.34 -18.71
N VAL A 83 32.48 9.63 -18.66
CA VAL A 83 31.49 8.76 -18.01
C VAL A 83 31.35 7.44 -18.76
N LEU A 84 31.31 7.46 -20.10
CA LEU A 84 31.26 6.25 -20.93
C LEU A 84 32.54 5.40 -20.82
N HIS A 85 33.72 6.03 -20.75
CA HIS A 85 34.98 5.31 -20.62
C HIS A 85 35.16 4.66 -19.24
N ASP A 86 34.73 5.32 -18.14
CA ASP A 86 34.77 4.71 -16.81
C ASP A 86 33.77 3.54 -16.70
N LEU A 87 32.63 3.65 -17.39
CA LEU A 87 31.63 2.58 -17.50
C LEU A 87 32.19 1.35 -18.24
N ALA A 88 32.90 1.57 -19.35
CA ALA A 88 33.48 0.50 -20.16
C ALA A 88 34.54 -0.32 -19.40
N ARG A 89 35.30 0.31 -18.50
CA ARG A 89 36.30 -0.40 -17.67
C ARG A 89 35.69 -1.28 -16.58
N ARG A 90 34.47 -1.01 -16.13
CA ARG A 90 33.83 -1.76 -15.02
C ARG A 90 33.06 -3.01 -15.47
N LEU A 91 32.79 -3.13 -16.77
CA LEU A 91 32.06 -4.23 -17.40
C LEU A 91 32.63 -5.66 -17.14
N PRO A 92 33.95 -5.90 -17.12
CA PRO A 92 34.49 -7.26 -16.94
C PRO A 92 34.23 -7.84 -15.54
N ALA A 93 34.17 -7.01 -14.49
CA ALA A 93 33.89 -7.47 -13.12
C ALA A 93 32.42 -7.88 -12.89
N TRP A 94 31.53 -7.50 -13.80
CA TRP A 94 30.08 -7.73 -13.68
C TRP A 94 29.58 -9.00 -14.36
N LEU A 95 30.42 -9.69 -15.14
CA LEU A 95 30.04 -10.84 -15.97
C LEU A 95 30.16 -12.21 -15.27
N LEU A 96 30.54 -12.26 -13.99
CA LEU A 96 30.49 -13.50 -13.20
C LEU A 96 29.06 -13.73 -12.66
N PRO A 97 28.41 -14.88 -12.96
CA PRO A 97 27.05 -15.17 -12.50
C PRO A 97 27.01 -15.36 -10.99
N ALA A 98 26.06 -14.69 -10.33
CA ALA A 98 25.71 -14.96 -8.93
C ALA A 98 25.02 -16.33 -8.84
N SER A 99 25.45 -17.15 -7.89
CA SER A 99 24.86 -18.44 -7.56
C SER A 99 23.43 -18.29 -7.04
N PHE A 100 22.51 -19.14 -7.53
CA PHE A 100 21.11 -19.19 -7.14
C PHE A 100 20.96 -19.46 -5.63
N GLU A 101 20.20 -18.59 -4.95
CA GLU A 101 19.86 -18.69 -3.53
C GLU A 101 18.74 -19.72 -3.34
N VAL A 102 18.92 -20.63 -2.38
CA VAL A 102 18.02 -21.76 -2.11
C VAL A 102 16.88 -21.26 -1.23
N SER A 103 15.64 -21.37 -1.72
CA SER A 103 14.43 -21.09 -0.95
C SER A 103 14.30 -22.09 0.21
N HIS A 104 14.32 -21.60 1.45
CA HIS A 104 14.06 -22.40 2.65
C HIS A 104 12.58 -22.83 2.71
N PRO A 105 12.31 -24.08 3.14
CA PRO A 105 10.94 -24.55 3.36
C PRO A 105 10.35 -23.88 4.61
N VAL A 106 9.19 -23.26 4.44
CA VAL A 106 8.36 -22.74 5.52
C VAL A 106 7.83 -23.93 6.32
N SER A 107 8.27 -24.03 7.58
CA SER A 107 7.79 -25.00 8.55
C SER A 107 6.46 -24.54 9.13
N ASP A 108 5.45 -25.40 9.08
CA ASP A 108 4.14 -25.18 9.68
C ASP A 108 4.17 -25.35 11.22
N GLU A 109 3.52 -24.38 11.91
CA GLU A 109 3.10 -24.31 13.33
C GLU A 109 4.15 -24.02 14.44
N PRO A 110 3.78 -23.30 15.56
CA PRO A 110 2.42 -23.02 16.06
C PRO A 110 2.10 -21.52 16.37
N ARG A 111 0.82 -21.15 16.20
CA ARG A 111 0.13 -19.94 16.71
C ARG A 111 0.57 -18.57 16.15
N GLU A 112 -0.35 -17.99 15.37
CA GLU A 112 -0.32 -16.71 14.62
C GLU A 112 0.33 -15.52 15.36
N LEU A 113 1.67 -15.41 15.31
CA LEU A 113 2.31 -14.11 15.43
C LEU A 113 1.96 -13.32 14.16
N ARG A 114 1.20 -12.24 14.34
CA ARG A 114 0.81 -11.36 13.23
C ARG A 114 1.79 -10.20 13.12
N ASP A 115 2.19 -9.89 11.90
CA ASP A 115 2.96 -8.70 11.59
C ASP A 115 2.04 -7.46 11.65
N LEU A 116 2.17 -6.72 12.74
CA LEU A 116 1.44 -5.48 13.03
C LEU A 116 2.05 -4.26 12.36
N ALA A 117 3.26 -4.35 11.83
CA ALA A 117 3.85 -3.21 11.13
C ALA A 117 3.14 -2.99 9.79
N THR A 118 2.44 -4.00 9.25
CA THR A 118 1.94 -3.97 7.87
C THR A 118 0.82 -2.95 7.64
N LEU A 119 0.82 -2.33 6.47
CA LEU A 119 -0.33 -1.52 5.99
C LEU A 119 -1.65 -2.32 6.02
N HIS A 120 -1.59 -3.63 5.78
CA HIS A 120 -2.76 -4.49 5.79
C HIS A 120 -3.38 -4.63 7.20
N SER A 121 -2.56 -4.58 8.25
CA SER A 121 -3.00 -4.56 9.64
C SER A 121 -3.56 -3.21 10.10
N GLY A 122 -3.56 -2.19 9.24
CA GLY A 122 -3.99 -0.83 9.54
C GLY A 122 -2.90 0.06 10.15
N ALA A 123 -1.66 -0.42 10.21
CA ALA A 123 -0.53 0.40 10.59
C ALA A 123 -0.21 1.47 9.54
N SER A 124 0.41 2.56 9.98
CA SER A 124 0.77 3.70 9.13
C SER A 124 2.07 4.35 9.58
N ILE A 125 2.80 4.93 8.64
CA ILE A 125 3.99 5.73 8.93
C ILE A 125 3.58 7.14 9.37
N VAL A 126 4.13 7.62 10.48
CA VAL A 126 3.98 9.01 10.93
C VAL A 126 5.05 9.86 10.22
N MET A 127 4.67 10.39 9.06
CA MET A 127 5.58 11.10 8.15
C MET A 127 6.38 12.24 8.80
N PRO A 128 5.79 13.13 9.65
CA PRO A 128 6.55 14.23 10.25
C PRO A 128 7.69 13.80 11.18
N LEU A 129 7.60 12.59 11.74
CA LEU A 129 8.58 12.04 12.68
C LEU A 129 9.52 11.02 12.02
N THR A 130 9.25 10.71 10.74
CA THR A 130 10.04 9.79 9.94
C THR A 130 11.05 10.58 9.12
N THR A 131 12.30 10.12 9.10
CA THR A 131 13.37 10.77 8.35
C THR A 131 13.00 10.92 6.89
N ALA A 132 13.38 12.03 6.26
CA ALA A 132 13.04 12.31 4.88
C ALA A 132 13.59 11.23 3.92
N THR A 133 12.79 10.87 2.92
CA THR A 133 13.24 10.03 1.80
C THR A 133 14.36 10.74 1.04
N TYR A 134 15.49 10.05 0.85
CA TYR A 134 16.55 10.53 -0.02
C TYR A 134 16.06 10.55 -1.48
N ARG A 135 16.14 11.73 -2.09
CA ARG A 135 15.81 11.92 -3.51
C ARG A 135 17.10 12.09 -4.28
N ILE A 136 17.27 11.28 -5.32
CA ILE A 136 18.40 11.45 -6.22
C ILE A 136 18.15 12.70 -7.06
N VAL A 137 18.89 13.76 -6.77
CA VAL A 137 18.90 14.99 -7.56
C VAL A 137 19.88 14.79 -8.71
N GLU A 138 19.42 14.19 -9.79
CA GLU A 138 20.18 14.07 -11.03
C GLU A 138 19.75 15.14 -12.04
N PRO A 139 20.68 15.71 -12.83
CA PRO A 139 20.32 16.50 -14.01
C PRO A 139 19.40 15.67 -14.91
N TRP A 140 18.31 16.26 -15.40
CA TRP A 140 17.26 15.57 -16.17
C TRP A 140 17.78 14.68 -17.31
N SER A 141 18.86 15.09 -17.97
CA SER A 141 19.50 14.31 -19.03
C SER A 141 20.06 12.98 -18.52
N ALA A 142 20.68 12.97 -17.34
CA ALA A 142 21.26 11.76 -16.75
C ALA A 142 20.20 10.76 -16.29
N HIS A 143 19.03 11.24 -15.84
CA HIS A 143 17.95 10.39 -15.33
C HIS A 143 17.45 9.37 -16.35
N TYR A 144 17.21 9.80 -17.60
CA TYR A 144 16.73 8.91 -18.66
C TYR A 144 17.78 7.85 -19.04
N TYR A 145 19.04 8.26 -19.18
CA TYR A 145 20.11 7.32 -19.49
C TYR A 145 20.33 6.32 -18.36
N ARG A 146 20.28 6.77 -17.10
CA ARG A 146 20.43 5.88 -15.95
C ARG A 146 19.26 4.90 -15.84
N LYS A 147 18.01 5.34 -15.95
CA LYS A 147 16.85 4.43 -15.92
C LYS A 147 16.88 3.43 -17.07
N ALA A 148 17.26 3.86 -18.26
CA ALA A 148 17.41 2.97 -19.40
C ALA A 148 18.53 1.94 -19.16
N PHE A 149 19.68 2.37 -18.65
CA PHE A 149 20.80 1.47 -18.32
C PHE A 149 20.47 0.53 -17.15
N GLU A 150 19.90 1.01 -16.06
CA GLU A 150 19.45 0.21 -14.91
C GLU A 150 18.44 -0.85 -15.36
N SER A 151 17.46 -0.48 -16.19
CA SER A 151 16.49 -1.41 -16.76
C SER A 151 17.11 -2.50 -17.65
N ILE A 152 18.26 -2.22 -18.26
CA ILE A 152 18.93 -3.13 -19.21
C ILE A 152 19.98 -4.00 -18.50
N PHE A 153 20.70 -3.43 -17.53
CA PHE A 153 21.90 -4.03 -16.96
C PHE A 153 21.78 -4.44 -15.48
N GLN A 154 20.80 -3.91 -14.73
CA GLN A 154 20.60 -4.23 -13.31
C GLN A 154 19.11 -4.19 -12.91
N PRO A 155 18.32 -5.23 -13.23
CA PRO A 155 16.92 -5.32 -12.80
C PRO A 155 16.74 -5.58 -11.29
N ASP A 156 17.83 -5.74 -10.53
CA ASP A 156 17.81 -6.37 -9.21
C ASP A 156 17.60 -5.38 -8.06
N PHE A 157 17.40 -4.09 -8.32
CA PHE A 157 17.20 -3.11 -7.25
C PHE A 157 16.38 -1.90 -7.67
N SER A 158 15.47 -1.47 -6.79
CA SER A 158 14.59 -0.32 -6.99
C SER A 158 14.50 0.50 -5.71
N LEU A 159 14.57 1.82 -5.85
CA LEU A 159 14.40 2.74 -4.73
C LEU A 159 12.94 3.18 -4.66
N SER A 160 12.30 2.96 -3.50
CA SER A 160 10.98 3.46 -3.21
C SER A 160 11.01 4.95 -2.94
N GLY A 161 10.01 5.66 -3.47
CA GLY A 161 9.80 7.08 -3.18
C GLY A 161 9.15 7.36 -1.82
N SER A 162 8.76 6.33 -1.06
CA SER A 162 7.96 6.49 0.16
C SER A 162 8.38 5.51 1.27
N PRO A 163 8.43 5.95 2.55
CA PRO A 163 8.68 5.05 3.69
C PRO A 163 7.60 3.99 3.85
N ASN A 164 6.39 4.19 3.31
CA ASN A 164 5.32 3.18 3.36
C ASN A 164 5.72 1.85 2.69
N SER A 165 6.72 1.83 1.81
CA SER A 165 7.22 0.56 1.26
C SER A 165 7.86 -0.32 2.33
N THR A 166 8.43 0.25 3.39
CA THR A 166 9.04 -0.53 4.48
C THR A 166 8.02 -1.36 5.26
N ILE A 167 6.74 -0.98 5.22
CA ILE A 167 5.65 -1.69 5.90
C ILE A 167 4.65 -2.33 4.93
N SER A 168 5.00 -2.41 3.65
CA SER A 168 4.17 -3.02 2.62
C SER A 168 4.57 -4.47 2.38
N ILE A 169 3.58 -5.37 2.42
CA ILE A 169 3.75 -6.80 2.12
C ILE A 169 4.15 -7.08 0.67
N ASN A 170 3.92 -6.12 -0.24
CA ASN A 170 4.18 -6.25 -1.67
C ASN A 170 5.56 -5.71 -2.08
N THR A 171 6.34 -5.20 -1.12
CA THR A 171 7.66 -4.67 -1.40
C THR A 171 8.60 -5.83 -1.70
N SER A 172 9.15 -5.85 -2.92
CA SER A 172 10.08 -6.90 -3.31
C SER A 172 11.34 -6.85 -2.44
N ALA A 173 12.05 -7.98 -2.27
CA ALA A 173 13.37 -8.02 -1.62
C ALA A 173 14.42 -7.12 -2.32
N ASN A 174 14.08 -6.63 -3.51
CA ASN A 174 14.88 -5.75 -4.34
C ASN A 174 14.38 -4.30 -4.29
N THR A 175 13.31 -4.00 -3.55
CA THR A 175 12.79 -2.64 -3.38
C THR A 175 13.11 -2.17 -1.97
N CYS A 176 13.82 -1.06 -1.85
CA CYS A 176 14.11 -0.47 -0.55
C CYS A 176 13.77 1.02 -0.52
N TRP A 177 13.43 1.50 0.65
CA TRP A 177 13.26 2.92 0.92
C TRP A 177 14.60 3.53 1.38
N PRO A 178 15.10 4.55 0.67
CA PRO A 178 16.33 5.24 1.06
C PRO A 178 16.01 6.43 1.97
N PHE A 179 16.58 6.47 3.17
CA PHE A 179 16.53 7.66 4.05
C PHE A 179 17.86 8.40 4.03
N ILE A 180 17.81 9.72 4.18
CA ILE A 180 19.01 10.58 4.09
C ILE A 180 20.00 10.27 5.22
N GLY A 181 21.27 10.09 4.85
CA GLY A 181 22.37 9.92 5.80
C GLY A 181 22.47 8.52 6.43
N VAL A 182 23.12 8.49 7.58
CA VAL A 182 23.45 7.25 8.33
C VAL A 182 22.64 7.05 9.60
N HIS A 183 21.91 8.06 10.03
CA HIS A 183 21.00 7.97 11.15
C HIS A 183 19.62 8.32 10.64
N GLY A 184 18.66 7.44 10.91
CA GLY A 184 17.31 7.59 10.43
C GLY A 184 16.31 7.16 11.48
N THR A 185 15.09 7.63 11.33
CA THR A 185 13.97 7.34 12.21
C THR A 185 12.79 6.91 11.36
N VAL A 186 12.11 5.85 11.77
CA VAL A 186 10.82 5.44 11.21
C VAL A 186 9.84 5.30 12.35
N VAL A 187 8.77 6.09 12.31
CA VAL A 187 7.71 6.05 13.32
C VAL A 187 6.50 5.37 12.73
N ILE A 188 6.09 4.26 13.36
CA ILE A 188 4.95 3.45 12.96
C ILE A 188 3.85 3.64 13.99
N ARG A 189 2.68 4.09 13.54
CA ARG A 189 1.44 4.06 14.31
C ARG A 189 0.72 2.76 14.01
N LEU A 190 0.48 1.95 15.03
CA LEU A 190 -0.32 0.74 14.94
C LEU A 190 -1.81 1.11 14.88
N SER A 191 -2.62 0.22 14.31
CA SER A 191 -4.08 0.39 14.27
C SER A 191 -4.73 0.39 15.65
N GLU A 192 -4.11 -0.30 16.61
CA GLU A 192 -4.54 -0.37 17.99
C GLU A 192 -3.35 -0.65 18.92
N PRO A 193 -3.45 -0.32 20.23
CA PRO A 193 -2.39 -0.59 21.18
C PRO A 193 -2.12 -2.10 21.33
N ARG A 194 -0.88 -2.53 21.08
CA ARG A 194 -0.49 -3.95 21.10
C ARG A 194 0.83 -4.17 21.81
N GLN A 195 0.98 -5.32 22.46
CA GLN A 195 2.24 -5.70 23.10
C GLN A 195 3.20 -6.25 22.04
N ILE A 196 4.29 -5.53 21.81
CA ILE A 196 5.33 -5.94 20.86
C ILE A 196 6.20 -7.02 21.49
N VAL A 197 6.31 -8.15 20.79
CA VAL A 197 7.09 -9.33 21.20
C VAL A 197 8.42 -9.38 20.47
N SER A 198 8.46 -8.96 19.21
CA SER A 198 9.68 -8.94 18.44
C SER A 198 9.56 -7.92 17.33
N ALA A 199 10.68 -7.52 16.77
CA ALA A 199 10.70 -6.79 15.51
C ALA A 199 11.81 -7.34 14.63
N SER A 200 11.68 -7.10 13.33
CA SER A 200 12.72 -7.41 12.37
C SER A 200 12.98 -6.21 11.46
N VAL A 201 14.25 -6.07 11.06
CA VAL A 201 14.67 -5.11 10.03
C VAL A 201 15.26 -5.92 8.90
N VAL A 202 14.63 -5.83 7.73
CA VAL A 202 15.06 -6.51 6.51
C VAL A 202 15.70 -5.50 5.58
N PHE A 203 16.86 -5.86 5.06
CA PHE A 203 17.57 -5.10 4.05
C PHE A 203 18.17 -6.05 3.00
N THR A 204 18.70 -5.51 1.91
CA THR A 204 19.22 -6.34 0.81
C THR A 204 20.32 -7.30 1.29
N SER A 205 20.32 -8.55 0.82
CA SER A 205 21.43 -9.52 0.99
C SER A 205 22.55 -9.33 -0.04
N SER A 206 22.35 -8.44 -1.03
CA SER A 206 23.29 -8.26 -2.13
C SER A 206 24.56 -7.55 -1.68
N ARG A 207 25.66 -8.29 -1.62
CA ARG A 207 27.00 -7.75 -1.36
C ARG A 207 27.41 -6.63 -2.32
N ARG A 208 26.97 -6.69 -3.58
CA ARG A 208 27.24 -5.64 -4.57
C ARG A 208 26.53 -4.34 -4.21
N LEU A 209 25.31 -4.41 -3.70
CA LEU A 209 24.55 -3.23 -3.25
C LEU A 209 25.10 -2.68 -1.95
N HIS A 210 25.49 -3.53 -0.98
CA HIS A 210 26.18 -3.10 0.25
C HIS A 210 27.44 -2.27 -0.02
N ALA A 211 28.12 -2.52 -1.14
CA ALA A 211 29.29 -1.73 -1.55
C ALA A 211 28.95 -0.32 -2.08
N GLN A 212 27.68 -0.04 -2.38
CA GLN A 212 27.24 1.20 -3.02
C GLN A 212 26.26 2.01 -2.16
N VAL A 213 25.47 1.35 -1.29
CA VAL A 213 24.47 2.00 -0.43
C VAL A 213 24.74 1.69 1.03
N GLY A 214 24.32 2.58 1.93
CA GLY A 214 24.29 2.26 3.36
C GLY A 214 23.21 1.20 3.63
N VAL A 215 23.50 0.27 4.53
CA VAL A 215 22.52 -0.69 5.07
C VAL A 215 22.48 -0.58 6.59
N PRO A 216 21.37 -0.93 7.26
CA PRO A 216 21.33 -0.94 8.71
C PRO A 216 22.43 -1.84 9.31
N LYS A 217 23.27 -1.26 10.18
CA LYS A 217 24.22 -1.99 11.06
C LYS A 217 23.75 -2.07 12.50
N GLY A 218 22.72 -1.32 12.85
CA GLY A 218 22.21 -1.25 14.20
C GLY A 218 20.90 -0.50 14.23
N PHE A 219 20.10 -0.74 15.25
CA PHE A 219 18.93 0.05 15.52
C PHE A 219 18.47 -0.09 16.97
N ARG A 220 17.67 0.88 17.41
CA ARG A 220 16.93 0.86 18.67
C ARG A 220 15.45 0.90 18.38
N LEU A 221 14.71 0.06 19.09
CA LEU A 221 13.27 -0.01 19.01
C LEU A 221 12.69 0.64 20.26
N TRP A 222 11.92 1.70 20.09
CA TRP A 222 11.27 2.41 21.18
C TRP A 222 9.76 2.31 21.07
N GLY A 223 9.09 2.22 22.21
CA GLY A 223 7.65 2.45 22.34
C GLY A 223 7.40 3.86 22.86
N LEU A 224 6.39 4.55 22.34
CA LEU A 224 5.95 5.82 22.90
C LEU A 224 4.64 5.60 23.67
N ILE A 225 4.59 6.08 24.90
CA ILE A 225 3.45 5.90 25.80
C ILE A 225 3.02 7.26 26.29
N SER A 226 1.71 7.53 26.33
CA SER A 226 1.22 8.75 26.97
C SER A 226 1.62 8.82 28.44
N ASP A 227 2.04 10.00 28.92
CA ASP A 227 2.41 10.21 30.32
C ASP A 227 1.31 9.83 31.31
N SER A 228 0.05 9.92 30.88
CA SER A 228 -1.11 9.42 31.65
C SER A 228 -1.00 7.94 32.02
N ARG A 229 -0.31 7.14 31.20
CA ARG A 229 -0.08 5.71 31.39
C ARG A 229 1.31 5.40 31.94
N ARG A 230 2.15 6.40 32.18
CA ARG A 230 3.50 6.22 32.73
C ARG A 230 3.48 5.50 34.08
N GLY A 231 2.47 5.77 34.92
CA GLY A 231 2.29 5.09 36.21
C GLY A 231 1.99 3.59 36.11
N LEU A 232 1.61 3.10 34.93
CA LEU A 232 1.34 1.68 34.66
C LEU A 232 2.60 0.93 34.21
N LEU A 233 3.71 1.64 33.97
CA LEU A 233 4.95 1.03 33.54
C LEU A 233 5.60 0.25 34.68
N PRO A 234 5.91 -1.04 34.48
CA PRO A 234 6.83 -1.75 35.37
C PRO A 234 8.12 -0.97 35.53
N SER A 235 8.72 -0.98 36.73
CA SER A 235 10.02 -0.35 36.95
C SER A 235 11.11 -0.90 36.04
N SER A 236 10.98 -2.14 35.57
CA SER A 236 11.86 -2.76 34.56
C SER A 236 11.77 -2.13 33.17
N CYS A 237 10.68 -1.43 32.84
CA CYS A 237 10.52 -0.67 31.60
C CYS A 237 11.13 0.73 31.68
N LEU A 238 11.32 1.25 32.89
CA LEU A 238 11.90 2.56 33.12
C LEU A 238 13.41 2.42 33.05
N THR A 239 13.98 2.60 31.86
CA THR A 239 15.43 2.61 31.70
C THR A 239 16.02 3.77 32.53
N PRO A 240 17.05 3.52 33.38
CA PRO A 240 17.52 4.53 34.34
C PRO A 240 18.03 5.84 33.72
N SER A 241 18.48 5.80 32.46
CA SER A 241 19.02 6.96 31.74
C SER A 241 19.53 6.53 30.36
N GLY A 242 18.68 5.86 29.58
CA GLY A 242 18.92 5.75 28.15
C GLY A 242 18.52 7.07 27.52
N LEU A 243 19.47 7.97 27.26
CA LEU A 243 19.19 9.19 26.49
C LEU A 243 18.56 8.75 25.18
N PHE A 244 17.29 9.10 25.00
CA PHE A 244 16.65 9.11 23.70
C PHE A 244 17.59 9.85 22.74
N ALA A 245 17.68 9.43 21.48
CA ALA A 245 18.53 10.13 20.53
C ALA A 245 18.20 11.64 20.61
N PRO A 246 19.18 12.51 20.93
CA PRO A 246 18.89 13.90 21.32
C PRO A 246 18.19 14.69 20.21
N ASN A 247 18.22 14.19 18.98
CA ASN A 247 17.53 14.71 17.81
C ASN A 247 16.03 14.33 17.71
N LEU A 248 15.57 13.30 18.43
CA LEU A 248 14.17 12.88 18.43
C LEU A 248 13.33 13.58 19.51
N VAL A 249 13.94 13.94 20.65
CA VAL A 249 13.23 14.57 21.78
C VAL A 249 12.52 15.87 21.37
N PRO A 250 13.14 16.81 20.64
CA PRO A 250 12.48 18.06 20.27
C PRO A 250 11.28 17.85 19.32
N LEU A 251 11.36 16.85 18.43
CA LEU A 251 10.30 16.54 17.47
C LEU A 251 9.10 15.84 18.14
N LEU A 252 9.36 15.07 19.21
CA LEU A 252 8.29 14.43 19.98
C LEU A 252 7.56 15.45 20.86
N ASP A 253 8.29 16.37 21.50
CA ASP A 253 7.73 17.40 22.37
C ASP A 253 6.78 18.34 21.62
N GLU A 254 7.11 18.72 20.38
CA GLU A 254 6.26 19.61 19.57
C GLU A 254 5.03 18.93 18.96
N GLN A 255 5.13 17.65 18.55
CA GLN A 255 4.10 17.00 17.73
C GLN A 255 3.26 15.94 18.44
N VAL A 256 3.80 15.29 19.47
CA VAL A 256 3.18 14.11 20.08
C VAL A 256 2.69 14.42 21.51
N GLY A 257 3.10 15.55 22.08
CA GLY A 257 2.72 15.98 23.43
C GLY A 257 3.42 15.14 24.52
N ASN A 258 2.84 15.12 25.71
CA ASN A 258 3.31 14.40 26.90
C ASN A 258 3.39 12.87 26.67
N VAL A 259 4.47 12.41 26.02
CA VAL A 259 4.81 11.02 25.82
C VAL A 259 6.12 10.65 26.50
N THR A 260 6.11 9.51 27.18
CA THR A 260 7.28 8.89 27.76
C THR A 260 7.79 7.81 26.79
N PRO A 261 9.03 7.95 26.29
CA PRO A 261 9.66 6.89 25.51
C PRO A 261 10.11 5.73 26.38
N VAL A 262 9.98 4.51 25.85
CA VAL A 262 10.43 3.26 26.49
C VAL A 262 11.28 2.47 25.51
N LEU A 263 12.51 2.14 25.89
CA LEU A 263 13.36 1.28 25.07
C LEU A 263 12.83 -0.16 25.14
N LEU A 264 12.40 -0.69 24.00
CA LEU A 264 11.95 -2.07 23.90
C LEU A 264 13.12 -3.00 23.62
N SER A 265 13.98 -2.60 22.70
CA SER A 265 15.16 -3.37 22.36
C SER A 265 16.22 -2.54 21.63
N GLU A 266 17.44 -3.05 21.63
CA GLU A 266 18.58 -2.50 20.91
C GLU A 266 19.34 -3.65 20.23
N TRP A 267 19.71 -3.42 18.99
CA TRP A 267 20.54 -4.34 18.22
C TRP A 267 21.66 -3.58 17.52
N SER A 268 22.84 -4.20 17.48
CA SER A 268 23.97 -3.73 16.71
C SER A 268 24.77 -4.92 16.18
N ASP A 269 25.03 -4.94 14.89
CA ASP A 269 25.97 -5.83 14.23
C ASP A 269 27.04 -4.99 13.53
N GLU A 270 28.28 -5.10 13.99
CA GLU A 270 29.41 -4.40 13.37
C GLU A 270 29.63 -4.81 11.91
N THR A 271 29.19 -6.02 11.55
CA THR A 271 29.43 -6.63 10.23
C THR A 271 28.26 -6.48 9.25
N ALA A 272 27.05 -6.18 9.73
CA ALA A 272 25.80 -6.18 8.96
C ALA A 272 25.67 -7.39 8.02
N SER A 273 26.07 -8.58 8.51
CA SER A 273 26.31 -9.75 7.67
C SER A 273 25.04 -10.53 7.33
N SER A 274 23.98 -10.38 8.13
CA SER A 274 22.67 -10.97 7.88
C SER A 274 21.71 -9.95 7.27
N SER A 275 20.98 -10.32 6.22
CA SER A 275 19.95 -9.49 5.58
C SER A 275 18.66 -9.35 6.39
N GLU A 276 18.52 -10.15 7.43
CA GLU A 276 17.39 -10.15 8.35
C GLU A 276 17.91 -10.31 9.78
N THR A 277 17.38 -9.48 10.68
CA THR A 277 17.72 -9.57 12.10
C THR A 277 16.42 -9.65 12.89
N ILE A 278 16.29 -10.73 13.66
CA ILE A 278 15.20 -10.92 14.63
C ILE A 278 15.69 -10.46 16.00
N ILE A 279 14.86 -9.68 16.67
CA ILE A 279 15.17 -9.16 17.99
C ILE A 279 14.60 -10.07 19.08
N PRO A 280 15.35 -10.33 20.17
CA PRO A 280 14.79 -10.96 21.35
C PRO A 280 13.66 -10.12 21.97
N PRO A 281 12.68 -10.78 22.62
CA PRO A 281 11.56 -10.08 23.22
C PRO A 281 12.00 -9.08 24.29
N SER A 282 11.34 -7.92 24.27
CA SER A 282 11.54 -6.90 25.30
C SER A 282 11.09 -7.44 26.66
N PRO A 283 11.81 -7.17 27.76
CA PRO A 283 11.28 -7.40 29.11
C PRO A 283 10.09 -6.49 29.41
N CYS A 284 9.86 -5.45 28.59
CA CYS A 284 8.75 -4.53 28.76
C CYS A 284 7.49 -5.02 28.04
N ALA A 285 6.55 -5.57 28.81
CA ALA A 285 5.27 -6.09 28.35
C ALA A 285 4.17 -5.01 28.41
N VAL A 286 4.27 -3.98 27.56
CA VAL A 286 3.33 -2.85 27.59
C VAL A 286 2.66 -2.68 26.23
N PRO A 287 1.34 -2.44 26.17
CA PRO A 287 0.66 -2.16 24.92
C PRO A 287 1.02 -0.78 24.39
N LEU A 288 1.46 -0.74 23.13
CA LEU A 288 1.94 0.45 22.44
C LEU A 288 1.11 0.70 21.18
N ASP A 289 0.81 1.95 20.90
CA ASP A 289 0.19 2.42 19.66
C ASP A 289 1.20 3.10 18.72
N LEU A 290 2.32 3.58 19.26
CA LEU A 290 3.41 4.20 18.51
C LEU A 290 4.73 3.48 18.79
N VAL A 291 5.42 3.10 17.72
CA VAL A 291 6.72 2.43 17.76
C VAL A 291 7.70 3.21 16.89
N VAL A 292 8.92 3.42 17.40
CA VAL A 292 9.99 4.15 16.73
C VAL A 292 11.16 3.21 16.47
N PHE A 293 11.53 3.07 15.20
CA PHE A 293 12.80 2.49 14.79
C PHE A 293 13.82 3.62 14.63
N GLU A 294 14.81 3.67 15.52
CA GLU A 294 15.99 4.51 15.39
C GLU A 294 17.10 3.69 14.73
N LEU A 295 17.42 3.99 13.47
CA LEU A 295 18.23 3.17 12.59
C LEU A 295 19.61 3.78 12.41
N ARG A 296 20.64 2.93 12.40
CA ARG A 296 22.03 3.29 12.18
C ARG A 296 22.57 2.55 10.96
N GLY A 297 22.90 3.29 9.91
CA GLY A 297 23.53 2.82 8.69
C GLY A 297 25.00 2.43 8.88
N SER A 298 25.47 1.51 8.05
CA SER A 298 26.80 0.91 8.14
C SER A 298 27.93 1.89 7.85
N ARG A 299 27.73 2.78 6.88
CA ARG A 299 28.78 3.58 6.23
C ARG A 299 28.60 5.08 6.36
N HIS A 300 29.59 5.76 6.95
CA HIS A 300 29.55 7.22 7.15
C HIS A 300 29.68 8.05 5.87
N ASP A 301 30.20 7.46 4.79
CA ASP A 301 30.42 8.11 3.49
C ASP A 301 29.23 7.99 2.53
N THR A 302 28.20 7.20 2.86
CA THR A 302 27.06 7.01 1.97
C THR A 302 26.01 8.12 2.15
N PRO A 303 25.45 8.67 1.06
CA PRO A 303 24.47 9.75 1.12
C PRO A 303 23.11 9.32 1.71
N PHE A 304 22.85 8.01 1.73
CA PHE A 304 21.63 7.43 2.28
C PHE A 304 21.86 6.01 2.77
N THR A 305 20.95 5.55 3.62
CA THR A 305 20.84 4.17 4.08
C THR A 305 19.51 3.59 3.58
N CYS A 306 19.51 2.33 3.16
CA CYS A 306 18.32 1.70 2.57
C CYS A 306 17.72 0.58 3.43
N ILE A 307 16.40 0.57 3.53
CA ILE A 307 15.62 -0.44 4.27
C ILE A 307 14.58 -1.04 3.35
N ASN A 308 14.49 -2.37 3.33
CA ASN A 308 13.51 -3.07 2.52
C ASN A 308 12.20 -3.23 3.27
N ARG A 309 12.25 -3.74 4.51
CA ARG A 309 11.07 -4.02 5.31
C ARG A 309 11.33 -3.88 6.80
N LEU A 310 10.30 -3.47 7.53
CA LEU A 310 10.21 -3.46 8.98
C LEU A 310 9.02 -4.35 9.35
N GLU A 311 9.22 -5.27 10.29
CA GLU A 311 8.16 -6.15 10.79
C GLU A 311 8.06 -6.01 12.30
N LEU A 312 6.82 -6.05 12.82
CA LEU A 312 6.53 -5.99 14.25
C LEU A 312 5.65 -7.18 14.60
N LEU A 313 6.18 -8.11 15.39
CA LEU A 313 5.43 -9.27 15.87
C LEU A 313 4.86 -8.97 17.24
N ALA A 314 3.58 -9.28 17.44
CA ALA A 314 2.88 -9.06 18.70
C ALA A 314 2.07 -10.27 19.13
N THR A 315 1.77 -10.33 20.44
CA THR A 315 0.84 -11.33 20.97
C THR A 315 -0.62 -10.94 20.65
N PRO A 316 -1.49 -11.93 20.35
CA PRO A 316 -2.93 -11.71 20.28
C PRO A 316 -3.48 -11.14 21.60
N ILE A 317 -4.45 -10.21 21.53
CA ILE A 317 -5.06 -9.53 22.69
C ILE A 317 -5.90 -10.49 23.55
N ASP A 318 -6.30 -11.65 23.01
CA ASP A 318 -7.36 -12.51 23.54
C ASP A 318 -7.07 -13.20 24.90
N ARG A 319 -6.02 -12.83 25.64
CA ARG A 319 -5.69 -13.47 26.92
C ARG A 319 -5.23 -12.58 28.06
N LEU A 320 -5.04 -11.27 27.85
CA LEU A 320 -4.54 -10.41 28.93
C LEU A 320 -5.63 -9.76 29.79
N THR A 321 -6.90 -9.80 29.36
CA THR A 321 -8.01 -9.16 30.09
C THR A 321 -9.06 -10.12 30.64
N ASP A 322 -8.98 -11.43 30.36
CA ASP A 322 -10.11 -12.36 30.61
C ASP A 322 -9.95 -13.26 31.84
N ASN A 323 -9.20 -12.82 32.85
CA ASN A 323 -9.22 -13.46 34.19
C ASN A 323 -10.21 -12.82 35.17
N THR A 324 -11.01 -11.85 34.72
CA THR A 324 -12.11 -11.28 35.51
C THR A 324 -13.35 -11.13 34.65
N HIS A 325 -14.28 -12.08 34.84
CA HIS A 325 -15.66 -12.14 34.33
C HIS A 325 -15.95 -13.01 33.09
N HIS A 326 -16.26 -14.27 33.40
CA HIS A 326 -17.10 -15.20 32.65
C HIS A 326 -18.25 -14.60 31.83
N ASN A 327 -18.50 -15.29 30.70
CA ASN A 327 -19.74 -15.41 29.94
C ASN A 327 -20.15 -14.28 28.99
N ALA A 328 -19.58 -14.29 27.78
CA ALA A 328 -20.35 -13.99 26.57
C ALA A 328 -19.70 -14.64 25.33
N ARG A 329 -20.14 -15.86 25.02
CA ARG A 329 -19.83 -16.56 23.77
C ARG A 329 -20.81 -16.09 22.69
N MET A 330 -20.45 -15.09 21.87
CA MET A 330 -21.12 -14.87 20.60
C MET A 330 -20.30 -14.01 19.60
N SER A 331 -20.14 -14.55 18.39
CA SER A 331 -19.81 -13.89 17.10
C SER A 331 -18.35 -13.55 16.74
N SER A 332 -17.58 -14.59 16.36
CA SER A 332 -16.31 -14.45 15.63
C SER A 332 -16.51 -14.38 14.10
N ILE A 333 -17.35 -13.45 13.62
CA ILE A 333 -17.50 -13.13 12.19
C ILE A 333 -17.50 -11.60 12.02
N SER A 334 -16.36 -10.93 12.22
CA SER A 334 -16.24 -9.50 11.81
C SER A 334 -14.82 -8.94 11.65
N ALA A 335 -13.73 -9.62 12.02
CA ALA A 335 -12.39 -9.01 12.04
C ALA A 335 -11.68 -8.90 10.67
N ARG A 336 -12.37 -9.13 9.54
CA ARG A 336 -11.78 -9.04 8.18
C ARG A 336 -12.03 -7.70 7.45
N ASN A 337 -12.73 -6.74 8.07
CA ASN A 337 -13.20 -5.53 7.40
C ASN A 337 -12.62 -4.20 7.91
N ASP A 338 -11.66 -4.21 8.84
CA ASP A 338 -11.23 -3.00 9.57
C ASP A 338 -10.29 -2.05 8.81
N SER A 339 -9.93 -2.35 7.55
CA SER A 339 -9.07 -1.49 6.72
C SER A 339 -9.80 -0.65 5.68
N ALA A 340 -11.13 -0.71 5.63
CA ALA A 340 -11.93 0.07 4.68
C ALA A 340 -12.24 1.47 5.23
N ARG A 341 -11.94 2.52 4.46
CA ARG A 341 -12.25 3.93 4.78
C ARG A 341 -13.65 4.34 4.37
N GLY A 342 -14.28 3.56 3.49
CA GLY A 342 -15.67 3.72 3.11
C GLY A 342 -16.19 2.47 2.42
N TYR A 343 -17.48 2.49 2.10
CA TYR A 343 -18.18 1.42 1.41
C TYR A 343 -19.10 2.03 0.36
N LEU A 344 -19.20 1.34 -0.77
CA LEU A 344 -20.23 1.62 -1.74
C LEU A 344 -21.32 0.58 -1.61
N ARG A 345 -22.55 1.03 -1.46
CA ARG A 345 -23.74 0.18 -1.40
C ARG A 345 -24.60 0.42 -2.63
N PRO A 346 -25.17 -0.62 -3.25
CA PRO A 346 -26.17 -0.39 -4.28
C PRO A 346 -27.42 0.27 -3.65
N LEU A 347 -28.02 1.24 -4.36
CA LEU A 347 -29.30 1.84 -3.95
C LEU A 347 -30.45 0.85 -4.14
N ARG A 348 -30.40 0.08 -5.25
CA ARG A 348 -31.42 -0.92 -5.59
C ARG A 348 -30.79 -2.28 -5.82
N THR A 349 -31.56 -3.33 -5.58
CA THR A 349 -31.19 -4.69 -5.96
C THR A 349 -30.93 -4.75 -7.47
N GLY A 350 -29.79 -5.31 -7.86
CA GLY A 350 -29.38 -5.39 -9.27
C GLY A 350 -28.76 -4.10 -9.81
N ASP A 351 -28.44 -3.09 -8.99
CA ASP A 351 -27.58 -1.98 -9.44
C ASP A 351 -26.12 -2.43 -9.57
N PHE A 352 -25.65 -3.32 -8.69
CA PHE A 352 -24.33 -3.96 -8.77
C PHE A 352 -24.44 -5.38 -9.30
N ALA A 353 -23.44 -5.80 -10.09
CA ALA A 353 -23.26 -7.20 -10.45
C ALA A 353 -22.80 -8.03 -9.24
N GLN A 354 -22.08 -7.40 -8.30
CA GLN A 354 -21.73 -8.01 -7.03
C GLN A 354 -22.91 -7.91 -6.05
N GLN A 355 -23.23 -9.01 -5.36
CA GLN A 355 -24.35 -9.06 -4.40
C GLN A 355 -24.12 -8.22 -3.13
N ASN A 356 -22.89 -7.79 -2.86
CA ASN A 356 -22.50 -7.18 -1.59
C ASN A 356 -21.97 -5.76 -1.78
N GLU A 357 -21.95 -5.03 -0.66
CA GLU A 357 -21.27 -3.74 -0.52
C GLU A 357 -19.80 -3.87 -0.95
N VAL A 358 -19.26 -2.84 -1.62
CA VAL A 358 -17.88 -2.83 -2.06
C VAL A 358 -17.03 -1.99 -1.10
N PRO A 359 -16.10 -2.58 -0.34
CA PRO A 359 -15.21 -1.84 0.53
C PRO A 359 -14.18 -1.02 -0.26
N LEU A 360 -14.01 0.23 0.15
CA LEU A 360 -12.97 1.13 -0.32
C LEU A 360 -11.80 1.08 0.68
N HIS A 361 -10.81 0.26 0.35
CA HIS A 361 -9.60 0.00 1.12
C HIS A 361 -8.51 1.04 0.87
N LEU A 362 -7.73 1.34 1.91
CA LEU A 362 -6.57 2.24 1.87
C LEU A 362 -5.46 1.81 0.89
N THR A 363 -5.40 0.54 0.53
CA THR A 363 -4.34 0.00 -0.33
C THR A 363 -4.48 0.43 -1.79
N ARG A 364 -5.59 1.08 -2.16
CA ARG A 364 -5.82 1.60 -3.50
C ARG A 364 -6.24 3.06 -3.42
N ALA A 365 -5.55 3.91 -4.17
CA ALA A 365 -5.94 5.31 -4.32
C ALA A 365 -7.20 5.46 -5.17
N ASP A 366 -7.36 4.63 -6.20
CA ASP A 366 -8.42 4.75 -7.21
C ASP A 366 -9.26 3.47 -7.33
N TYR A 367 -10.57 3.67 -7.49
CA TYR A 367 -11.59 2.67 -7.73
C TYR A 367 -12.36 3.03 -9.00
N HIS A 368 -12.14 2.26 -10.06
CA HIS A 368 -12.88 2.41 -11.30
C HIS A 368 -14.25 1.76 -11.18
N VAL A 369 -15.27 2.49 -11.64
CA VAL A 369 -16.67 2.10 -11.60
C VAL A 369 -17.20 2.03 -13.03
N GLY A 370 -17.86 0.93 -13.38
CA GLY A 370 -18.42 0.73 -14.72
C GLY A 370 -18.99 -0.67 -14.92
N ARG A 371 -19.43 -0.98 -16.15
CA ARG A 371 -19.89 -2.34 -16.51
C ARG A 371 -18.73 -3.30 -16.79
N GLY A 372 -17.57 -2.77 -17.18
CA GLY A 372 -16.45 -3.55 -17.68
C GLY A 372 -16.67 -4.01 -19.13
N GLU A 373 -15.77 -3.61 -20.02
CA GLU A 373 -15.67 -4.12 -21.40
C GLU A 373 -14.18 -4.16 -21.78
N HIS A 374 -13.81 -4.90 -22.85
CA HIS A 374 -12.46 -5.37 -23.20
C HIS A 374 -11.26 -4.44 -22.90
N VAL A 375 -11.43 -3.13 -22.96
CA VAL A 375 -10.36 -2.14 -22.69
C VAL A 375 -10.15 -1.87 -21.19
N CYS A 376 -11.17 -2.10 -20.35
CA CYS A 376 -11.19 -1.74 -18.93
C CYS A 376 -11.37 -2.93 -17.95
N ILE A 377 -11.61 -4.17 -18.43
CA ILE A 377 -12.07 -5.30 -17.60
C ILE A 377 -11.21 -5.54 -16.35
N ASN A 378 -9.87 -5.53 -16.49
CA ASN A 378 -8.97 -5.84 -15.38
C ASN A 378 -8.85 -4.70 -14.36
N SER A 379 -9.47 -3.55 -14.64
CA SER A 379 -9.38 -2.35 -13.81
C SER A 379 -10.68 -1.96 -13.12
N ILE A 380 -11.84 -2.56 -13.43
CA ILE A 380 -13.11 -2.22 -12.77
C ILE A 380 -13.21 -2.95 -11.42
N GLN A 381 -13.19 -2.19 -10.32
CA GLN A 381 -13.38 -2.73 -8.98
C GLN A 381 -14.86 -2.74 -8.57
N VAL A 382 -15.62 -1.75 -9.01
CA VAL A 382 -17.04 -1.60 -8.68
C VAL A 382 -17.83 -1.84 -9.96
N ARG A 383 -18.45 -3.01 -10.08
CA ARG A 383 -19.07 -3.45 -11.33
C ARG A 383 -20.57 -3.23 -11.27
N ALA A 384 -21.06 -2.32 -12.10
CA ALA A 384 -22.49 -2.17 -12.32
C ALA A 384 -23.05 -3.43 -13.00
N ASP A 385 -24.31 -3.76 -12.71
CA ASP A 385 -24.98 -4.86 -13.38
C ASP A 385 -25.03 -4.66 -14.90
N ASP A 386 -24.91 -5.76 -15.65
CA ASP A 386 -24.82 -5.70 -17.11
C ASP A 386 -26.10 -5.16 -17.75
N SER A 387 -27.24 -5.16 -17.04
CA SER A 387 -28.51 -4.55 -17.46
C SER A 387 -28.55 -3.02 -17.35
N LYS A 388 -27.58 -2.38 -16.69
CA LYS A 388 -27.55 -0.92 -16.50
C LYS A 388 -26.94 -0.21 -17.71
N PHE A 389 -27.69 -0.17 -18.81
CA PHE A 389 -27.20 0.30 -20.11
C PHE A 389 -26.71 1.75 -20.17
N PHE A 390 -27.08 2.61 -19.21
CA PHE A 390 -26.51 3.96 -19.13
C PHE A 390 -25.14 4.03 -18.46
N VAL A 391 -24.70 2.95 -17.82
CA VAL A 391 -23.36 2.83 -17.29
C VAL A 391 -22.40 2.45 -18.42
N GLY A 392 -21.29 3.18 -18.54
CA GLY A 392 -20.26 2.90 -19.54
C GLY A 392 -19.32 1.78 -19.10
N ALA A 393 -18.43 1.34 -19.99
CA ALA A 393 -17.40 0.35 -19.66
C ALA A 393 -16.51 0.81 -18.50
N CYS A 394 -16.09 2.08 -18.53
CA CYS A 394 -15.37 2.83 -17.51
C CYS A 394 -16.12 4.14 -17.26
N HIS A 395 -17.12 4.14 -16.37
CA HIS A 395 -18.06 5.25 -16.22
C HIS A 395 -17.53 6.36 -15.30
N ALA A 396 -16.96 6.01 -14.15
CA ALA A 396 -16.42 6.96 -13.18
C ALA A 396 -15.19 6.39 -12.46
N VAL A 397 -14.46 7.26 -11.77
CA VAL A 397 -13.38 6.86 -10.85
C VAL A 397 -13.63 7.51 -9.50
N ILE A 398 -13.63 6.69 -8.46
CA ILE A 398 -13.69 7.15 -7.07
C ILE A 398 -12.27 7.09 -6.53
N SER A 399 -11.77 8.22 -6.02
CA SER A 399 -10.43 8.33 -5.48
C SER A 399 -10.49 8.69 -4.00
N TRP A 400 -9.59 8.13 -3.20
CA TRP A 400 -9.43 8.47 -1.79
C TRP A 400 -8.17 9.29 -1.58
N ASP A 401 -8.32 10.52 -1.08
CA ASP A 401 -7.18 11.31 -0.62
C ASP A 401 -6.90 10.98 0.85
N SER A 402 -5.75 10.37 1.10
CA SER A 402 -5.33 10.00 2.46
C SER A 402 -4.90 11.19 3.31
N VAL A 403 -4.54 12.32 2.70
CA VAL A 403 -4.09 13.53 3.38
C VAL A 403 -5.29 14.29 3.92
N THR A 404 -6.27 14.56 3.07
CA THR A 404 -7.51 15.26 3.46
C THR A 404 -8.56 14.33 4.07
N ASN A 405 -8.36 13.01 3.93
CA ASN A 405 -9.33 11.99 4.32
C ASN A 405 -10.70 12.17 3.62
N THR A 406 -10.68 12.68 2.38
CA THR A 406 -11.89 12.88 1.57
C THR A 406 -11.94 11.90 0.41
N ALA A 407 -13.14 11.38 0.13
CA ALA A 407 -13.42 10.65 -1.09
C ALA A 407 -13.87 11.63 -2.17
N THR A 408 -13.41 11.43 -3.40
CA THR A 408 -13.86 12.19 -4.57
C THR A 408 -14.33 11.24 -5.66
N ILE A 409 -15.26 11.69 -6.49
CA ILE A 409 -15.67 10.98 -7.70
C ILE A 409 -15.42 11.86 -8.93
N LYS A 410 -14.83 11.26 -9.96
CA LYS A 410 -14.59 11.88 -11.26
C LYS A 410 -15.41 11.20 -12.34
N ASP A 411 -16.24 11.96 -13.04
CA ASP A 411 -16.99 11.45 -14.19
C ASP A 411 -16.05 11.16 -15.39
N ARG A 412 -16.29 10.03 -16.07
CA ARG A 412 -15.63 9.67 -17.33
C ARG A 412 -16.63 9.25 -18.40
N SER A 413 -17.92 9.42 -18.14
CA SER A 413 -18.97 8.90 -18.99
C SER A 413 -19.48 9.95 -19.97
N MET A 414 -20.10 9.50 -21.06
CA MET A 414 -20.90 10.38 -21.92
C MET A 414 -22.35 10.53 -21.44
N LYS A 415 -22.76 9.71 -20.48
CA LYS A 415 -24.13 9.68 -19.96
C LYS A 415 -24.27 10.47 -18.66
N GLY A 416 -23.19 11.04 -18.14
CA GLY A 416 -23.14 11.83 -16.92
C GLY A 416 -23.04 10.97 -15.65
N THR A 417 -22.49 11.58 -14.61
CA THR A 417 -22.56 11.11 -13.23
C THR A 417 -23.30 12.16 -12.41
N TRP A 418 -24.20 11.76 -11.53
CA TRP A 418 -24.90 12.66 -10.61
C TRP A 418 -24.49 12.35 -9.17
N VAL A 419 -24.30 13.39 -8.38
CA VAL A 419 -24.02 13.30 -6.95
C VAL A 419 -25.01 14.19 -6.21
N ASN A 420 -25.80 13.61 -5.31
CA ASN A 420 -26.81 14.31 -4.50
C ASN A 420 -27.75 15.22 -5.32
N GLY A 421 -28.26 14.73 -6.44
CA GLY A 421 -29.17 15.52 -7.30
C GLY A 421 -28.48 16.32 -8.40
N VAL A 422 -27.16 16.55 -8.30
CA VAL A 422 -26.42 17.45 -9.18
C VAL A 422 -25.62 16.66 -10.20
N GLN A 423 -25.83 16.94 -11.48
CA GLN A 423 -25.04 16.36 -12.57
C GLN A 423 -23.63 16.98 -12.57
N LEU A 424 -22.61 16.14 -12.56
CA LEU A 424 -21.23 16.58 -12.75
C LEU A 424 -21.01 16.97 -14.21
N PRO A 425 -20.22 18.03 -14.48
CA PRO A 425 -19.75 18.29 -15.84
C PRO A 425 -18.92 17.09 -16.34
N VAL A 426 -18.79 16.94 -17.65
CA VAL A 426 -17.93 15.89 -18.23
C VAL A 426 -16.50 16.07 -17.71
N HIS A 427 -15.92 15.01 -17.13
CA HIS A 427 -14.63 15.06 -16.41
C HIS A 427 -14.61 15.89 -15.12
N GLY A 428 -15.78 16.34 -14.67
CA GLY A 428 -15.99 16.99 -13.39
C GLY A 428 -15.63 16.07 -12.23
N VAL A 429 -15.18 16.70 -11.16
CA VAL A 429 -14.85 16.04 -9.89
C VAL A 429 -15.76 16.62 -8.82
N SER A 430 -16.30 15.76 -7.95
CA SER A 430 -17.02 16.17 -6.75
C SER A 430 -16.49 15.40 -5.56
N GLU A 431 -16.42 16.06 -4.41
CA GLU A 431 -16.26 15.39 -3.14
C GLU A 431 -17.50 14.55 -2.82
N LEU A 432 -17.29 13.43 -2.15
CA LEU A 432 -18.33 12.51 -1.69
C LEU A 432 -18.52 12.69 -0.18
N PRO A 433 -19.51 13.48 0.26
CA PRO A 433 -19.86 13.56 1.67
C PRO A 433 -20.44 12.23 2.17
N GLU A 434 -20.51 12.08 3.49
CA GLU A 434 -21.13 10.92 4.12
C GLU A 434 -22.58 10.71 3.63
N ASN A 435 -22.92 9.46 3.26
CA ASN A 435 -24.19 9.09 2.63
C ASN A 435 -24.48 9.75 1.27
N ALA A 436 -23.44 10.18 0.53
CA ALA A 436 -23.63 10.71 -0.81
C ALA A 436 -24.34 9.70 -1.72
N VAL A 437 -25.42 10.14 -2.35
CA VAL A 437 -26.21 9.38 -3.31
C VAL A 437 -25.64 9.65 -4.70
N ILE A 438 -25.21 8.60 -5.38
CA ILE A 438 -24.53 8.67 -6.66
C ILE A 438 -25.35 7.92 -7.70
N TRP A 439 -25.56 8.53 -8.87
CA TRP A 439 -26.16 7.90 -10.03
C TRP A 439 -25.20 7.90 -11.20
N LEU A 440 -24.99 6.72 -11.79
CA LEU A 440 -24.23 6.51 -13.01
C LEU A 440 -25.21 6.42 -14.17
N GLY A 441 -25.37 7.51 -14.91
CA GLY A 441 -26.54 7.74 -15.79
C GLY A 441 -27.67 8.53 -15.10
N PRO A 442 -28.72 8.93 -15.87
CA PRO A 442 -29.82 9.75 -15.37
C PRO A 442 -30.42 9.25 -14.05
N MET A 443 -30.72 10.17 -13.14
CA MET A 443 -31.25 9.84 -11.81
C MET A 443 -32.58 9.09 -11.90
N ASP A 444 -32.81 8.17 -10.96
CA ASP A 444 -34.03 7.36 -10.81
C ASP A 444 -34.45 6.55 -12.04
N HIS A 445 -33.55 6.40 -13.03
CA HIS A 445 -33.83 5.60 -14.21
C HIS A 445 -33.45 4.12 -13.97
N ASP A 446 -34.27 3.20 -14.46
CA ASP A 446 -34.05 1.75 -14.26
C ASP A 446 -32.76 1.25 -14.91
N LEU A 447 -32.39 1.85 -16.03
CA LEU A 447 -31.16 1.58 -16.78
C LEU A 447 -29.90 2.27 -16.22
N SER A 448 -30.04 3.13 -15.22
CA SER A 448 -28.91 3.72 -14.49
C SER A 448 -28.49 2.84 -13.32
N CYS A 449 -27.27 3.01 -12.81
CA CYS A 449 -26.83 2.36 -11.58
C CYS A 449 -26.82 3.39 -10.44
N GLY A 450 -27.60 3.12 -9.40
CA GLY A 450 -27.64 3.93 -8.19
C GLY A 450 -26.78 3.33 -7.08
N LEU A 451 -26.02 4.15 -6.37
CA LEU A 451 -25.22 3.72 -5.24
C LEU A 451 -25.11 4.80 -4.14
N VAL A 452 -24.83 4.37 -2.92
CA VAL A 452 -24.60 5.25 -1.76
C VAL A 452 -23.16 5.05 -1.30
N PHE A 453 -22.46 6.16 -1.07
CA PHE A 453 -21.18 6.16 -0.40
C PHE A 453 -21.38 6.33 1.10
N GLU A 454 -20.91 5.36 1.89
CA GLU A 454 -20.88 5.42 3.36
C GLU A 454 -19.41 5.48 3.81
N GLY A 455 -19.04 6.47 4.61
CA GLY A 455 -17.71 6.53 5.24
C GLY A 455 -17.59 5.54 6.40
N ALA A 456 -16.35 5.20 6.75
CA ALA A 456 -16.07 4.19 7.77
C ALA A 456 -16.70 4.51 9.14
N LEU A 457 -16.71 5.79 9.53
CA LEU A 457 -17.22 6.24 10.82
C LEU A 457 -18.74 6.02 10.95
N SER A 458 -19.50 6.27 9.88
CA SER A 458 -20.95 6.08 9.84
C SER A 458 -21.34 4.62 10.07
N ARG A 459 -20.55 3.68 9.55
CA ARG A 459 -20.80 2.24 9.74
C ARG A 459 -20.57 1.79 11.18
N ILE A 460 -19.53 2.31 11.83
CA ILE A 460 -19.28 2.06 13.27
C ILE A 460 -20.48 2.56 14.07
N TYR A 461 -20.93 3.79 13.80
CA TYR A 461 -22.11 4.35 14.46
C TYR A 461 -23.37 3.49 14.23
N ARG A 462 -23.64 3.08 12.99
CA ARG A 462 -24.85 2.31 12.65
C ARG A 462 -24.85 0.88 13.19
N LYS A 463 -23.70 0.19 13.16
CA LYS A 463 -23.61 -1.22 13.56
C LYS A 463 -23.42 -1.41 15.05
N GLN A 464 -22.66 -0.53 15.70
CA GLN A 464 -22.31 -0.70 17.10
C GLN A 464 -23.15 0.21 18.00
N ILE A 465 -23.32 1.48 17.64
CA ILE A 465 -23.93 2.47 18.53
C ILE A 465 -25.47 2.48 18.40
N ALA A 466 -26.01 2.46 17.18
CA ALA A 466 -27.45 2.56 16.97
C ALA A 466 -28.29 1.40 17.56
N PRO A 467 -27.81 0.14 17.63
CA PRO A 467 -28.51 -0.91 18.37
C PRO A 467 -28.45 -0.71 19.89
N LEU A 468 -27.34 -0.20 20.41
CA LEU A 468 -27.17 0.08 21.84
C LEU A 468 -28.09 1.23 22.30
N LEU A 469 -28.25 2.27 21.47
CA LEU A 469 -29.17 3.38 21.73
C LEU A 469 -30.65 2.96 21.67
N ARG A 470 -30.99 1.92 20.88
CA ARG A 470 -32.36 1.38 20.82
C ARG A 470 -32.78 0.60 22.06
N ASN A 471 -31.82 0.12 22.85
CA ASN A 471 -32.08 -0.63 24.07
C ASN A 471 -32.10 0.25 25.34
N TYR A 472 -31.92 1.57 25.20
CA TYR A 472 -32.14 2.48 26.32
C TYR A 472 -33.65 2.65 26.55
N PRO A 473 -34.16 2.43 27.77
CA PRO A 473 -35.57 2.66 28.08
C PRO A 473 -35.92 4.13 27.81
N GLN A 474 -37.04 4.36 27.12
CA GLN A 474 -37.59 5.69 26.80
C GLN A 474 -38.08 6.42 28.07
N GLY A 475 -37.15 6.78 28.95
CA GLY A 475 -37.45 7.45 30.23
C GLY A 475 -36.52 8.60 30.58
N PHE A 476 -35.51 8.89 29.75
CA PHE A 476 -34.71 10.10 29.90
C PHE A 476 -35.14 11.12 28.86
N ASP A 477 -35.80 12.16 29.36
CA ASP A 477 -36.13 13.37 28.64
C ASP A 477 -34.82 14.12 28.37
N VAL A 478 -34.09 13.69 27.33
CA VAL A 478 -32.88 14.37 26.88
C VAL A 478 -33.34 15.62 26.17
N GLN A 479 -33.31 16.76 26.85
CA GLN A 479 -33.54 18.05 26.21
C GLN A 479 -32.56 18.19 25.03
N PRO A 480 -33.04 18.50 23.82
CA PRO A 480 -32.17 18.71 22.68
C PRO A 480 -31.25 19.90 23.00
N VAL A 481 -29.94 19.63 23.08
CA VAL A 481 -28.94 20.69 23.11
C VAL A 481 -28.91 21.32 21.72
N ASN A 482 -29.58 22.46 21.58
CA ASN A 482 -29.48 23.31 20.40
C ASN A 482 -28.06 23.87 20.31
N ILE A 483 -27.19 23.20 19.57
CA ILE A 483 -25.90 23.76 19.18
C ILE A 483 -26.15 24.71 18.00
N THR A 484 -26.34 25.98 18.30
CA THR A 484 -26.35 27.05 17.30
C THR A 484 -24.90 27.40 16.94
N VAL A 485 -24.47 27.00 15.75
CA VAL A 485 -23.19 27.42 15.18
C VAL A 485 -23.37 28.82 14.60
N HIS A 486 -22.96 29.85 15.34
CA HIS A 486 -22.88 31.20 14.80
C HIS A 486 -21.62 31.35 13.93
N SER A 487 -21.85 31.49 12.63
CA SER A 487 -20.85 31.99 11.66
C SER A 487 -20.53 33.45 11.99
N ALA A 488 -19.39 33.70 12.62
CA ALA A 488 -18.86 35.05 12.81
C ALA A 488 -18.11 35.49 11.53
N GLY A 489 -18.76 36.36 10.74
CA GLY A 489 -18.09 37.17 9.73
C GLY A 489 -17.30 38.32 10.38
N PRO A 490 -16.35 38.93 9.65
CA PRO A 490 -15.38 39.85 10.24
C PRO A 490 -15.90 41.28 10.21
N SER A 491 -16.33 41.80 11.37
CA SER A 491 -16.39 43.25 11.59
C SER A 491 -16.67 43.55 13.06
N HIS A 492 -15.69 44.19 13.70
CA HIS A 492 -15.75 45.12 14.84
C HIS A 492 -16.83 44.93 15.93
N PHE A 493 -16.41 44.86 17.20
CA PHE A 493 -16.66 45.87 18.27
C PHE A 493 -16.14 45.28 19.61
N VAL A 494 -15.14 45.91 20.22
CA VAL A 494 -15.18 46.76 21.44
C VAL A 494 -15.70 46.01 22.68
N ILE A 495 -14.79 45.81 23.63
CA ILE A 495 -15.04 45.30 24.98
C ILE A 495 -15.57 46.46 25.83
N GLY A 496 -16.69 46.23 26.52
CA GLY A 496 -17.22 47.07 27.59
C GLY A 496 -17.94 46.19 28.61
N GLU A 497 -17.35 46.14 29.81
CA GLU A 497 -17.72 45.52 31.11
C GLU A 497 -18.60 44.26 31.16
#